data_AF-A0A7W2MZR3-F1
#
_entry.id   AF-A0A7W2MZR3-F1
#
_cell.length_a   1.000
_cell.length_b   1.000
_cell.length_c   1.000
_cell.angle_alpha   90.00
_cell.angle_beta   90.00
_cell.angle_gamma   90.00
#
_symmetry.space_group_name_H-M   'P 1'
#
loop_
_entity.id
_entity.type
_entity.pdbx_description
1 polymer ?
#
loop_
_entity_poly.entity_id
_entity_poly.type
_entity_poly.pdbx_seq_one_letter_code
_entity_poly.pdbx_strand_id
1 'polypeptide(L)'
;MLITNKKIKITELSDVLTEHREYHQMKLGCYLTALNCDQNKVQSKSVREGNVIAFPESSHDYVIRISGEAYNCFENHPISIYVTFNQDRQAWVKYASTIQNLIDCQKAVLVSSDVYNVLDAEINFYNPTIICSTG
;
A
#
# COMPACT_ATOMS: atom_id res chain seq x y z
N MET A 1 -4.82 20.78 3.38
CA MET A 1 -5.81 20.41 2.33
C MET A 1 -6.90 21.47 2.34
N LEU A 2 -7.04 22.23 1.24
CA LEU A 2 -8.14 23.20 1.10
C LEU A 2 -9.43 22.41 0.93
N ILE A 3 -10.28 22.38 1.96
CA ILE A 3 -11.66 21.90 1.82
C ILE A 3 -12.35 22.94 0.94
N THR A 4 -12.45 22.65 -0.35
CA THR A 4 -13.21 23.46 -1.27
C THR A 4 -14.69 23.30 -0.91
N ASN A 5 -15.32 24.37 -0.41
CA ASN A 5 -16.77 24.44 -0.13
C ASN A 5 -17.65 24.33 -1.40
N LYS A 6 -17.15 23.74 -2.49
CA LYS A 6 -17.97 23.41 -3.65
C LYS A 6 -18.93 22.30 -3.22
N LYS A 7 -20.24 22.60 -3.26
CA LYS A 7 -21.27 21.56 -3.15
C LYS A 7 -21.07 20.56 -4.28
N ILE A 8 -20.51 19.41 -3.93
CA ILE A 8 -20.43 18.26 -4.82
C ILE A 8 -21.82 17.66 -4.92
N LYS A 9 -22.30 17.45 -6.15
CA LYS A 9 -23.63 16.93 -6.42
C LYS A 9 -23.48 15.45 -6.80
N ILE A 10 -23.67 14.57 -5.83
CA ILE A 10 -23.78 13.13 -6.05
C ILE A 10 -25.23 12.85 -6.42
N THR A 11 -25.45 12.36 -7.64
CA THR A 11 -26.78 12.06 -8.18
C THR A 11 -27.09 10.57 -8.07
N GLU A 12 -26.06 9.73 -8.20
CA GLU A 12 -26.12 8.28 -8.08
C GLU A 12 -24.83 7.70 -7.44
N LEU A 13 -24.88 6.45 -6.97
CA LEU A 13 -23.74 5.81 -6.28
C LEU A 13 -22.51 5.67 -7.20
N SER A 14 -22.72 5.51 -8.50
CA SER A 14 -21.67 5.47 -9.53
C SER A 14 -20.78 6.71 -9.47
N ASP A 15 -21.35 7.90 -9.25
CA ASP A 15 -20.61 9.17 -9.21
C ASP A 15 -19.50 9.14 -8.13
N VAL A 16 -19.71 8.46 -7.01
CA VAL A 16 -18.71 8.29 -5.94
C VAL A 16 -17.56 7.37 -6.35
N LEU A 17 -17.83 6.40 -7.21
CA LEU A 17 -16.86 5.41 -7.67
C LEU A 17 -16.07 5.93 -8.89
N THR A 18 -16.70 6.74 -9.75
CA THR A 18 -16.10 7.20 -11.02
C THR A 18 -15.57 8.62 -10.97
N GLU A 19 -16.30 9.56 -10.35
CA GLU A 19 -16.01 11.00 -10.43
C GLU A 19 -15.38 11.57 -9.15
N HIS A 20 -15.65 10.94 -7.99
CA HIS A 20 -15.20 11.44 -6.69
C HIS A 20 -14.38 10.42 -5.89
N ARG A 21 -13.23 10.03 -6.43
CA ARG A 21 -12.40 8.96 -5.85
C ARG A 21 -11.90 9.25 -4.44
N GLU A 22 -11.81 10.52 -4.08
CA GLU A 22 -11.43 10.98 -2.75
C GLU A 22 -12.33 10.47 -1.62
N TYR A 23 -13.57 10.05 -1.91
CA TYR A 23 -14.53 9.57 -0.90
C TYR A 23 -14.48 8.07 -0.63
N HIS A 24 -13.84 7.27 -1.48
CA HIS A 24 -13.62 5.84 -1.22
C HIS A 24 -12.19 5.54 -0.73
N GLN A 25 -11.39 6.58 -0.53
CA GLN A 25 -10.03 6.47 -0.03
C GLN A 25 -9.97 6.59 1.48
N MET A 26 -9.21 5.71 2.12
CA MET A 26 -8.79 5.93 3.49
C MET A 26 -7.49 6.73 3.49
N LYS A 27 -7.47 7.83 4.26
CA LYS A 27 -6.31 8.71 4.44
C LYS A 27 -5.99 8.85 5.91
N LEU A 28 -4.76 8.52 6.30
CA LEU A 28 -4.31 8.57 7.69
C LEU A 28 -2.92 9.21 7.79
N GLY A 29 -2.76 10.11 8.74
CA GLY A 29 -1.43 10.54 9.17
C GLY A 29 -0.86 9.48 10.13
N CYS A 30 0.36 9.02 9.87
CA CYS A 30 0.99 7.98 10.67
C CYS A 30 2.50 8.17 10.74
N TYR A 31 3.13 7.43 11.65
CA TYR A 31 4.56 7.19 11.64
C TYR A 31 4.84 5.71 11.40
N LEU A 32 5.94 5.42 10.70
CA LEU A 32 6.34 4.06 10.38
C LEU A 32 7.34 3.57 11.42
N THR A 33 7.20 2.32 11.86
CA THR A 33 7.97 1.77 12.99
C THR A 33 8.86 0.60 12.61
N ALA A 34 8.46 -0.22 11.64
CA ALA A 34 9.24 -1.38 11.22
C ALA A 34 9.08 -1.65 9.72
N LEU A 35 10.14 -2.22 9.13
CA LEU A 35 10.21 -2.62 7.73
C LEU A 35 10.65 -4.08 7.64
N ASN A 36 9.84 -4.91 6.98
CA ASN A 36 10.17 -6.29 6.66
C ASN A 36 10.17 -6.49 5.15
N CYS A 37 11.22 -7.13 4.64
CA CYS A 37 11.50 -7.27 3.22
C CYS A 37 11.51 -8.75 2.86
N ASP A 38 10.50 -9.20 2.11
CA ASP A 38 10.30 -10.61 1.76
C ASP A 38 10.62 -10.85 0.27
N GLN A 39 11.25 -12.00 -0.02
CA GLN A 39 11.48 -12.50 -1.37
C GLN A 39 10.85 -13.88 -1.51
N ASN A 40 9.73 -13.96 -2.20
CA ASN A 40 8.99 -15.20 -2.37
C ASN A 40 9.34 -15.84 -3.71
N LYS A 41 9.93 -17.03 -3.69
CA LYS A 41 10.16 -17.80 -4.91
C LYS A 41 8.83 -18.35 -5.42
N VAL A 42 8.47 -18.00 -6.65
CA VAL A 42 7.29 -18.49 -7.34
C VAL A 42 7.73 -19.46 -8.44
N GLN A 43 7.10 -20.62 -8.51
CA GLN A 43 7.37 -21.62 -9.53
C GLN A 43 6.08 -21.92 -10.28
N SER A 44 6.05 -21.62 -11.58
CA SER A 44 4.92 -22.01 -12.41
C SER A 44 4.91 -23.52 -12.63
N LYS A 45 3.71 -24.10 -12.75
CA LYS A 45 3.56 -25.50 -13.12
C LYS A 45 3.76 -25.63 -14.63
N SER A 46 4.20 -26.79 -15.09
CA SER A 46 4.17 -27.09 -16.53
C SER A 46 2.73 -27.08 -17.04
N VAL A 47 2.52 -26.41 -18.16
CA VAL A 47 1.22 -26.37 -18.85
C VAL A 47 1.41 -27.01 -20.22
N ARG A 48 0.53 -27.95 -20.57
CA ARG A 48 0.48 -28.55 -21.91
C ARG A 48 -0.75 -28.04 -22.64
N GLU A 49 -0.55 -27.25 -23.68
CA GLU A 49 -1.60 -26.82 -24.61
C GLU A 49 -1.38 -27.51 -25.95
N GLY A 50 -2.14 -28.58 -26.20
CA GLY A 50 -1.99 -29.43 -27.38
C GLY A 50 -0.61 -30.13 -27.45
N ASN A 51 0.17 -29.81 -28.48
CA ASN A 51 1.52 -30.34 -28.70
C ASN A 51 2.64 -29.43 -28.14
N VAL A 52 2.30 -28.30 -27.53
CA VAL A 52 3.27 -27.39 -26.90
C VAL A 52 3.32 -27.69 -25.41
N ILE A 53 4.53 -27.88 -24.88
CA ILE A 53 4.80 -28.01 -23.45
C ILE A 53 5.52 -26.73 -23.01
N ALA A 54 4.88 -25.93 -22.16
CA ALA A 54 5.53 -24.84 -21.46
C ALA A 54 6.29 -25.41 -20.26
N PHE A 55 7.60 -25.15 -20.20
CA PHE A 55 8.45 -25.54 -19.09
C PHE A 55 8.16 -24.67 -17.86
N PRO A 56 8.34 -25.21 -16.64
CA PRO A 56 8.17 -24.44 -15.42
C PRO A 56 9.19 -23.30 -15.37
N GLU A 57 8.70 -22.08 -15.18
CA GLU A 57 9.49 -20.89 -14.97
C GLU A 57 9.58 -20.60 -13.47
N SER A 58 10.78 -20.25 -13.02
CA SER A 58 11.02 -19.77 -11.66
C SER A 58 11.17 -18.26 -11.66
N SER A 59 10.32 -17.56 -10.92
CA SER A 59 10.41 -16.12 -10.69
C SER A 59 10.48 -15.82 -9.19
N HIS A 60 10.70 -14.55 -8.86
CA HIS A 60 10.59 -14.06 -7.49
C HIS A 60 9.54 -12.96 -7.44
N ASP A 61 8.71 -13.00 -6.40
CA ASP A 61 7.83 -11.92 -6.01
C ASP A 61 8.44 -11.17 -4.82
N TYR A 62 8.72 -9.89 -5.03
CA TYR A 62 9.28 -9.00 -4.04
C TYR A 62 8.18 -8.28 -3.28
N VAL A 63 8.17 -8.41 -1.96
CA VAL A 63 7.13 -7.84 -1.09
C VAL A 63 7.78 -7.06 0.04
N ILE A 64 7.13 -5.98 0.45
CA ILE A 64 7.48 -5.19 1.62
C ILE A 64 6.27 -5.18 2.56
N ARG A 65 6.53 -5.43 3.84
CA ARG A 65 5.58 -5.20 4.92
C ARG A 65 6.11 -4.09 5.81
N ILE A 66 5.27 -3.11 6.10
CA ILE A 66 5.64 -1.95 6.92
C ILE A 66 4.65 -1.89 8.07
N SER A 67 5.16 -1.84 9.29
CA SER A 67 4.33 -1.57 10.46
C SER A 67 4.40 -0.08 10.80
N GLY A 68 3.33 0.44 11.36
CA GLY A 68 3.27 1.83 11.81
C GLY A 68 2.12 2.07 12.77
N GLU A 69 1.95 3.33 13.11
CA GLU A 69 0.87 3.80 13.97
C GLU A 69 0.21 5.05 13.38
N ALA A 70 -1.10 4.97 13.17
CA ALA A 70 -1.92 6.10 12.77
C ALA A 70 -2.25 6.98 13.97
N TYR A 71 -2.05 8.28 13.82
CA TYR A 71 -2.36 9.26 14.84
C TYR A 71 -3.87 9.40 15.01
N ASN A 72 -4.33 9.35 16.25
CA ASN A 72 -5.70 9.61 16.65
C ASN A 72 -5.69 10.52 17.89
N CYS A 73 -6.78 11.25 18.12
CA CYS A 73 -6.92 12.18 19.25
C CYS A 73 -6.99 11.49 20.62
N PHE A 74 -7.27 10.18 20.66
CA PHE A 74 -7.38 9.40 21.90
C PHE A 74 -6.21 8.43 22.06
N GLU A 75 -6.07 7.48 21.14
CA GLU A 75 -5.01 6.47 21.17
C GLU A 75 -4.58 6.13 19.75
N ASN A 76 -3.27 6.08 19.50
CA ASN A 76 -2.76 5.68 18.19
C ASN A 76 -3.26 4.29 17.81
N HIS A 77 -3.50 4.07 16.53
CA HIS A 77 -3.95 2.77 16.03
C HIS A 77 -2.85 2.08 15.22
N PRO A 78 -2.58 0.78 15.47
CA PRO A 78 -1.61 0.05 14.67
C PRO A 78 -2.08 -0.03 13.22
N ILE A 79 -1.12 0.11 12.31
CA ILE A 79 -1.33 -0.09 10.89
C ILE A 79 -0.29 -1.04 10.31
N SER A 80 -0.70 -1.81 9.32
CA SER A 80 0.17 -2.63 8.49
C SER A 80 0.01 -2.26 7.03
N ILE A 81 1.12 -2.10 6.32
CA ILE A 81 1.15 -1.74 4.91
C ILE A 81 1.85 -2.86 4.15
N TYR A 82 1.19 -3.36 3.10
CA TYR A 82 1.70 -4.40 2.22
C TYR A 82 1.94 -3.81 0.84
N VAL A 83 3.17 -3.87 0.34
CA VAL A 83 3.54 -3.39 -0.99
C VAL A 83 4.17 -4.52 -1.81
N THR A 84 3.64 -4.76 -3.00
CA THR A 84 4.07 -5.82 -3.91
C THR A 84 4.74 -5.23 -5.15
N PHE A 85 5.92 -5.74 -5.52
CA PHE A 85 6.70 -5.27 -6.67
C PHE A 85 6.81 -6.33 -7.77
N ASN A 86 6.13 -7.47 -7.63
CA ASN A 86 6.25 -8.62 -8.53
C ASN A 86 7.74 -8.95 -8.74
N GLN A 87 8.21 -8.97 -10.00
CA GLN A 87 9.60 -9.27 -10.34
C GLN A 87 10.53 -8.04 -10.35
N ASP A 88 10.04 -6.83 -10.05
CA ASP A 88 10.85 -5.61 -10.08
C ASP A 88 11.67 -5.41 -8.80
N ARG A 89 12.85 -6.05 -8.80
CA ARG A 89 13.81 -5.94 -7.70
C ARG A 89 14.33 -4.51 -7.50
N GLN A 90 14.48 -3.72 -8.55
CA GLN A 90 15.10 -2.39 -8.43
C GLN A 90 14.14 -1.41 -7.75
N ALA A 91 12.87 -1.42 -8.14
CA ALA A 91 11.82 -0.64 -7.48
C ALA A 91 11.69 -1.06 -6.01
N TRP A 92 11.71 -2.37 -5.73
CA TRP A 92 11.65 -2.91 -4.37
C TRP A 92 12.79 -2.37 -3.48
N VAL A 93 14.05 -2.46 -3.94
CA VAL A 93 15.22 -1.98 -3.18
C VAL A 93 15.12 -0.47 -2.93
N LYS A 94 14.76 0.30 -3.95
CA LYS A 94 14.64 1.77 -3.84
C LYS A 94 13.53 2.16 -2.86
N TYR A 95 12.39 1.49 -2.93
CA TYR A 95 11.27 1.74 -2.04
C TYR A 95 11.63 1.37 -0.60
N ALA A 96 12.22 0.19 -0.36
CA ALA A 96 12.69 -0.24 0.95
C ALA A 96 13.65 0.78 1.58
N SER A 97 14.64 1.25 0.82
CA SER A 97 15.57 2.28 1.30
C SER A 97 14.88 3.60 1.65
N THR A 98 13.86 3.99 0.88
CA THR A 98 13.07 5.19 1.15
C THR A 98 12.29 5.05 2.46
N ILE A 99 11.62 3.92 2.66
CA ILE A 99 10.87 3.64 3.89
C ILE A 99 11.78 3.54 5.10
N GLN A 100 12.92 2.86 4.97
CA GLN A 100 13.89 2.77 6.07
C GLN A 100 14.33 4.15 6.53
N ASN A 101 14.63 5.06 5.59
CA ASN A 101 14.98 6.44 5.92
C ASN A 101 13.85 7.17 6.66
N LEU A 102 12.58 6.97 6.26
CA LEU A 102 11.43 7.56 6.95
C LEU A 102 11.28 7.05 8.39
N ILE A 103 11.53 5.76 8.63
CA ILE A 103 11.54 5.14 9.96
C ILE A 103 12.69 5.72 10.79
N ASP A 104 13.91 5.70 10.26
CA ASP A 104 15.12 6.17 10.95
C ASP A 104 15.01 7.66 11.34
N CYS A 105 14.40 8.48 10.48
CA CYS A 105 14.16 9.89 10.73
C CYS A 105 12.89 10.18 11.53
N GLN A 106 12.11 9.17 11.89
CA GLN A 106 10.82 9.29 12.58
C GLN A 106 9.88 10.31 11.91
N LYS A 107 9.81 10.29 10.57
CA LYS A 107 9.01 11.25 9.81
C LYS A 107 7.54 10.84 9.81
N ALA A 108 6.67 11.80 10.08
CA ALA A 108 5.24 11.64 9.84
C ALA A 108 4.96 11.57 8.33
N VAL A 109 4.09 10.65 7.94
CA VAL A 109 3.67 10.44 6.56
C VAL A 109 2.15 10.41 6.47
N LEU A 110 1.63 10.72 5.29
CA LEU A 110 0.23 10.53 4.95
C LEU A 110 0.11 9.26 4.10
N VAL A 111 -0.61 8.27 4.61
CA VAL A 111 -0.94 7.04 3.87
C VAL A 111 -2.32 7.22 3.24
N SER A 112 -2.41 6.96 1.93
CA SER A 112 -3.65 7.03 1.15
C SER A 112 -3.86 5.73 0.40
N SER A 113 -4.99 5.06 0.60
CA SER A 113 -5.30 3.79 -0.06
C SER A 113 -6.74 3.68 -0.50
N ASP A 114 -6.96 3.08 -1.66
CA ASP A 114 -8.27 2.66 -2.14
C ASP A 114 -8.68 1.31 -1.52
N VAL A 115 -7.69 0.45 -1.24
CA VAL A 115 -7.91 -0.89 -0.70
C VAL A 115 -7.32 -0.96 0.70
N TYR A 116 -8.18 -1.25 1.66
CA TYR A 116 -7.83 -1.44 3.05
C TYR A 116 -8.77 -2.47 3.68
N ASN A 117 -8.34 -3.06 4.79
CA ASN A 117 -9.23 -3.79 5.67
C ASN A 117 -8.93 -3.41 7.13
N VAL A 118 -9.83 -3.81 8.02
CA VAL A 118 -9.60 -3.70 9.46
C VAL A 118 -9.75 -5.10 10.02
N LEU A 119 -8.70 -5.60 10.67
CA LEU A 119 -8.68 -6.91 11.30
C LEU A 119 -8.08 -6.74 12.69
N ASP A 120 -8.75 -7.24 13.73
CA ASP A 120 -8.26 -7.22 15.11
C ASP A 120 -7.77 -5.83 15.58
N ALA A 121 -8.52 -4.78 15.23
CA ALA A 121 -8.22 -3.37 15.51
C ALA A 121 -6.95 -2.80 14.83
N GLU A 122 -6.36 -3.54 13.89
CA GLU A 122 -5.29 -3.08 13.01
C GLU A 122 -5.83 -2.73 11.63
N ILE A 123 -5.37 -1.59 11.09
CA ILE A 123 -5.75 -1.14 9.74
C ILE A 123 -4.70 -1.64 8.76
N ASN A 124 -5.10 -2.49 7.82
CA ASN A 124 -4.19 -3.01 6.81
C ASN A 124 -4.40 -2.29 5.47
N PHE A 125 -3.31 -1.84 4.87
CA PHE A 125 -3.29 -1.17 3.57
C PHE A 125 -2.59 -2.03 2.53
N TYR A 126 -3.17 -2.10 1.33
CA TYR A 126 -2.62 -2.88 0.22
C TYR A 126 -2.22 -1.95 -0.92
N ASN A 127 -0.91 -1.91 -1.20
CA ASN A 127 -0.29 -1.02 -2.19
C ASN A 127 -0.73 0.45 -2.05
N PRO A 128 -0.71 1.05 -0.84
CA PRO A 128 -1.10 2.44 -0.67
C PRO A 128 -0.06 3.39 -1.27
N THR A 129 -0.48 4.64 -1.48
CA THR A 129 0.44 5.75 -1.72
C THR A 129 0.88 6.33 -0.38
N ILE A 130 2.20 6.44 -0.18
CA ILE A 130 2.81 7.09 0.99
C ILE A 130 3.33 8.46 0.57
N ILE A 131 2.78 9.50 1.17
CA ILE A 131 3.10 10.90 0.87
C ILE A 131 3.88 11.47 2.05
N CYS A 132 5.12 11.86 1.79
CA CYS A 132 5.99 12.48 2.79
C CYS A 132 5.61 13.95 3.00
N SER A 133 5.63 14.41 4.24
CA SER A 133 5.54 15.85 4.52
C SER A 133 6.81 16.53 4.00
N THR A 134 6.66 17.50 3.10
CA THR A 134 7.74 18.43 2.75
C THR A 134 7.83 19.46 3.87
N GLY A 135 8.85 19.33 4.72
CA GLY A 135 9.24 20.36 5.67
C GLY A 135 9.87 21.56 4.97
#